data_AF-A0A8X6S5Q8-F1
#
_entry.id   AF-A0A8X6S5Q8-F1
#
_cell.length_a   1.000
_cell.length_b   1.000
_cell.length_c   1.000
_cell.angle_alpha   90.00
_cell.angle_beta   90.00
_cell.angle_gamma   90.00
#
_symmetry.space_group_name_H-M   'P 1'
#
loop_
_entity.id
_entity.type
_entity.pdbx_description
1 polymer ?
#
loop_
_entity_poly.entity_id
_entity_poly.type
_entity_poly.pdbx_seq_one_letter_code
_entity_poly.pdbx_strand_id
1 'polypeptide(L)'
;MHSGVDTFVEGTDEEFSCYERESDDDCLDSARDWCQIDVTSPLPSHPEFPFTGNPGINVCIGDSGDPLEYFNLFLDDEMFSFIVEETNRYAESFFENTELTPASRAIKWKNANKEEMKKFIALLLLQGVVQNLWKSGLGQKDQLYPLHFLEQLWERCAMDF
;
A
#
# COMPACT_ATOMS: atom_id res chain seq x y z
N MET A 1 49.96 27.74 -29.75
CA MET A 1 48.99 27.17 -30.72
C MET A 1 48.05 26.33 -29.87
N HIS A 2 46.92 26.87 -29.34
CA HIS A 2 45.62 27.05 -30.05
C HIS A 2 45.36 25.83 -30.94
N SER A 3 44.37 24.96 -30.73
CA SER A 3 42.97 25.07 -30.24
C SER A 3 42.54 23.63 -29.86
N GLY A 4 41.68 23.31 -28.88
CA GLY A 4 40.35 23.86 -28.60
C GLY A 4 39.34 23.31 -29.61
N VAL A 5 38.55 22.29 -29.25
CA VAL A 5 37.07 22.18 -29.45
C VAL A 5 36.59 20.97 -28.66
N ASP A 6 35.87 21.26 -27.58
CA ASP A 6 34.96 20.36 -26.88
C ASP A 6 33.80 19.97 -27.80
N THR A 7 33.51 18.68 -27.96
CA THR A 7 32.29 18.25 -28.66
C THR A 7 31.19 18.09 -27.62
N PHE A 8 30.43 19.17 -27.48
CA PHE A 8 29.17 19.27 -26.75
C PHE A 8 28.19 18.21 -27.28
N VAL A 9 27.83 17.24 -26.46
CA VAL A 9 26.65 16.41 -26.71
C VAL A 9 25.46 17.23 -26.24
N GLU A 10 24.81 17.84 -27.22
CA GLU A 10 23.60 18.64 -27.07
C GLU A 10 22.49 17.74 -26.51
N GLY A 11 22.11 18.00 -25.26
CA GLY A 11 20.94 17.41 -24.65
C GLY A 11 19.71 17.96 -25.34
N THR A 12 18.96 17.07 -25.99
CA THR A 12 17.59 17.38 -26.43
C THR A 12 16.68 17.28 -25.22
N ASP A 13 16.36 18.43 -24.65
CA ASP A 13 15.29 18.61 -23.67
C ASP A 13 13.95 18.42 -24.38
N GLU A 14 13.49 17.16 -24.49
CA GLU A 14 12.10 16.89 -24.84
C GLU A 14 11.23 17.09 -23.60
N GLU A 15 10.69 18.30 -23.49
CA GLU A 15 9.67 18.70 -22.53
C GLU A 15 8.42 17.82 -22.73
N PHE A 16 8.30 16.75 -21.93
CA PHE A 16 7.11 15.92 -21.87
C PHE A 16 6.00 16.71 -21.17
N SER A 17 5.27 17.53 -21.94
CA SER A 17 4.11 18.23 -21.42
C SER A 17 2.99 17.21 -21.19
N CYS A 18 2.78 16.84 -19.93
CA CYS A 18 1.61 16.09 -19.50
C CYS A 18 0.38 16.98 -19.72
N TYR A 19 -0.30 16.81 -20.84
CA TYR A 19 -1.58 17.46 -21.08
C TYR A 19 -2.59 16.88 -20.09
N GLU A 20 -2.84 17.59 -19.00
CA GLU A 20 -3.98 17.30 -18.15
C GLU A 20 -5.23 17.56 -19.00
N ARG A 21 -5.95 16.49 -19.34
CA ARG A 21 -7.33 16.64 -19.80
C ARG A 21 -8.13 16.97 -18.55
N GLU A 22 -8.46 18.24 -18.38
CA GLU A 22 -9.57 18.63 -17.51
C GLU A 22 -10.80 17.86 -18.02
N SER A 23 -11.18 16.84 -17.26
CA SER A 23 -12.39 16.08 -17.50
C SER A 23 -13.49 16.85 -16.82
N ASP A 24 -14.28 17.62 -17.57
CA ASP A 24 -15.47 18.35 -17.10
C ASP A 24 -16.30 17.46 -16.14
N ASP A 25 -16.08 17.65 -14.84
CA ASP A 25 -16.61 16.88 -13.73
C ASP A 25 -17.89 17.51 -13.13
N ASP A 26 -18.53 18.38 -13.91
CA ASP A 26 -19.75 19.14 -13.60
C ASP A 26 -21.05 18.31 -13.43
N CYS A 27 -20.98 16.99 -13.22
CA CYS A 27 -22.19 16.14 -13.10
C CYS A 27 -22.24 15.28 -11.81
N LEU A 28 -21.22 15.29 -10.96
CA LEU A 28 -21.25 14.49 -9.71
C LEU A 28 -21.89 15.22 -8.53
N ASP A 29 -22.31 16.47 -8.67
CA ASP A 29 -22.96 17.22 -7.59
C ASP A 29 -24.25 16.54 -7.11
N SER A 30 -25.04 15.97 -8.03
CA SER A 30 -26.25 15.22 -7.67
C SER A 30 -25.97 13.91 -6.93
N ALA A 31 -24.77 13.34 -7.04
CA ALA A 31 -24.41 12.10 -6.34
C ALA A 31 -24.13 12.32 -4.85
N ARG A 32 -23.94 13.58 -4.42
CA ARG A 32 -23.66 13.97 -3.03
C ARG A 32 -24.91 14.33 -2.22
N ASP A 33 -26.08 14.31 -2.85
CA ASP A 33 -27.36 14.59 -2.19
C ASP A 33 -27.84 13.39 -1.37
N TRP A 34 -27.46 13.36 -0.09
CA TRP A 34 -28.00 12.40 0.88
C TRP A 34 -29.47 12.72 1.17
N CYS A 35 -30.36 11.85 0.72
CA CYS A 35 -31.80 11.96 1.00
C CYS A 35 -32.20 11.12 2.22
N GLN A 36 -33.09 11.67 3.05
CA GLN A 36 -33.68 10.94 4.17
C GLN A 36 -34.60 9.85 3.63
N ILE A 37 -34.33 8.59 4.00
CA ILE A 37 -35.16 7.46 3.62
C ILE A 37 -36.41 7.44 4.50
N ASP A 38 -37.58 7.60 3.89
CA ASP A 38 -38.86 7.33 4.55
C ASP A 38 -39.11 5.82 4.57
N VAL A 39 -38.86 5.21 5.72
CA VAL A 39 -39.04 3.76 5.97
C VAL A 39 -40.52 3.33 5.89
N THR A 40 -41.46 4.28 5.90
CA THR A 40 -42.90 4.00 5.78
C THR A 40 -43.40 3.98 4.34
N SER A 41 -42.60 4.45 3.39
CA SER A 41 -42.88 4.36 1.96
C SER A 41 -42.25 3.09 1.37
N PRO A 42 -42.99 2.25 0.62
CA PRO A 42 -42.37 1.17 -0.14
C PRO A 42 -41.46 1.79 -1.21
N LEU A 43 -40.15 1.70 -1.00
CA LEU A 43 -39.17 2.14 -1.99
C LEU A 43 -39.34 1.29 -3.26
N PRO A 44 -39.23 1.89 -4.46
CA PRO A 44 -39.11 1.10 -5.68
C PRO A 44 -37.93 0.15 -5.53
N SER A 45 -38.12 -1.12 -5.94
CA SER A 45 -37.05 -2.13 -5.98
C SER A 45 -35.82 -1.50 -6.63
N HIS A 46 -34.66 -1.64 -5.99
CA HIS A 46 -33.40 -1.17 -6.56
C HIS A 46 -33.26 -1.71 -8.00
N PRO A 47 -32.76 -0.92 -8.96
CA PRO A 47 -32.45 -1.44 -10.28
C PRO A 47 -31.51 -2.63 -10.14
N GLU A 48 -31.88 -3.78 -10.69
CA GLU A 48 -30.99 -4.92 -10.75
C GLU A 48 -29.88 -4.59 -11.76
N PHE A 49 -28.63 -4.56 -11.28
CA PHE A 49 -27.45 -4.44 -12.12
C PHE A 49 -26.80 -5.82 -12.25
N PRO A 50 -27.25 -6.67 -13.19
CA PRO A 50 -26.66 -7.99 -13.36
C PRO A 50 -25.20 -7.84 -13.80
N PHE A 51 -24.33 -8.68 -13.25
CA PHE A 51 -22.95 -8.77 -13.71
C PHE A 51 -22.92 -9.27 -15.15
N THR A 52 -22.45 -8.43 -16.07
CA THR A 52 -22.34 -8.74 -17.52
C THR A 52 -20.94 -9.19 -17.92
N GLY A 53 -19.99 -9.20 -16.99
CA GLY A 53 -18.63 -9.66 -17.24
C GLY A 53 -18.53 -11.18 -17.33
N ASN A 54 -17.39 -11.65 -17.83
CA ASN A 54 -17.05 -13.06 -17.76
C ASN A 54 -16.56 -13.39 -16.34
N PRO A 55 -17.24 -14.27 -15.60
CA PRO A 55 -16.80 -14.67 -14.28
C PRO A 55 -15.55 -15.56 -14.41
N GLY A 56 -14.57 -15.35 -13.53
CA GLY A 56 -13.36 -16.16 -13.49
C GLY A 56 -12.09 -15.33 -13.45
N ILE A 57 -10.96 -16.02 -13.55
CA ILE A 57 -9.65 -15.38 -13.58
C ILE A 57 -9.36 -14.84 -14.98
N ASN A 58 -9.11 -13.54 -15.07
CA ASN A 58 -8.86 -12.86 -16.33
C ASN A 58 -7.36 -12.70 -16.64
N VAL A 59 -6.50 -13.32 -15.84
CA VAL A 59 -5.04 -13.28 -15.98
C VAL A 59 -4.49 -14.68 -16.20
N CYS A 60 -3.46 -14.78 -17.03
CA CYS A 60 -2.78 -16.04 -17.30
C CYS A 60 -1.81 -16.36 -16.15
N ILE A 61 -2.23 -17.24 -15.25
CA ILE A 61 -1.37 -17.84 -14.23
C ILE A 61 -1.01 -19.25 -14.72
N GLY A 62 0.18 -19.75 -14.38
CA GLY A 62 0.50 -21.14 -14.63
C GLY A 62 -0.45 -22.08 -13.86
N ASP A 63 -0.61 -23.31 -14.32
CA ASP A 63 -1.35 -24.36 -13.59
C ASP A 63 -0.64 -24.83 -12.30
N SER A 64 0.22 -23.98 -11.71
CA SER A 64 1.08 -24.27 -10.57
C SER A 64 0.28 -24.44 -9.27
N GLY A 65 -0.87 -23.76 -9.15
CA GLY A 65 -1.63 -23.68 -7.92
C GLY A 65 -0.88 -22.99 -6.76
N ASP A 66 0.22 -22.29 -7.06
CA ASP A 66 1.06 -21.63 -6.06
C ASP A 66 0.38 -20.35 -5.53
N PRO A 67 -0.02 -20.29 -4.24
CA PRO A 67 -0.64 -19.10 -3.65
C PRO A 67 0.20 -17.83 -3.81
N LEU A 68 1.53 -17.94 -3.93
CA LEU A 68 2.41 -16.80 -4.10
C LEU A 68 2.24 -16.15 -5.49
N GLU A 69 1.96 -16.92 -6.55
CA GLU A 69 1.68 -16.37 -7.88
C GLU A 69 0.42 -15.50 -7.85
N TYR A 70 -0.64 -15.94 -7.17
CA TYR A 70 -1.86 -15.16 -7.00
C TYR A 70 -1.64 -13.90 -6.15
N PHE A 71 -0.83 -14.01 -5.09
CA PHE A 71 -0.47 -12.86 -4.27
C PHE A 71 0.27 -11.77 -5.06
N ASN A 72 1.23 -12.18 -5.89
CA ASN A 72 2.03 -11.26 -6.70
C ASN A 72 1.21 -10.56 -7.82
N LEU A 73 -0.02 -10.99 -8.11
CA LEU A 73 -0.92 -10.24 -9.00
C LEU A 73 -1.42 -8.94 -8.39
N PHE A 74 -1.47 -8.87 -7.07
CA PHE A 74 -1.93 -7.68 -6.34
C PHE A 74 -0.76 -6.88 -5.79
N LEU A 75 0.28 -7.57 -5.31
CA LEU A 75 1.46 -6.97 -4.72
C LEU A 75 2.69 -7.48 -5.47
N ASP A 76 2.92 -6.92 -6.64
CA ASP A 76 4.12 -7.19 -7.44
C ASP A 76 5.36 -6.43 -6.93
N ASP A 77 6.50 -6.67 -7.56
CA ASP A 77 7.76 -6.04 -7.18
C ASP A 77 7.78 -4.51 -7.38
N GLU A 78 6.96 -3.97 -8.28
CA GLU A 78 6.83 -2.52 -8.49
C GLU A 78 6.07 -1.90 -7.34
N MET A 79 4.93 -2.48 -6.94
CA MET A 79 4.17 -2.10 -5.76
C MET A 79 5.03 -2.13 -4.49
N PHE A 80 5.84 -3.18 -4.31
CA PHE A 80 6.79 -3.23 -3.19
C PHE A 80 7.86 -2.13 -3.26
N SER A 81 8.34 -1.80 -4.46
CA SER A 81 9.32 -0.72 -4.65
C SER A 81 8.70 0.63 -4.25
N PHE A 82 7.48 0.90 -4.71
CA PHE A 82 6.73 2.11 -4.39
C PHE A 82 6.48 2.27 -2.90
N ILE A 83 6.00 1.21 -2.23
CA ILE A 83 5.74 1.26 -0.77
C ILE A 83 7.04 1.52 0.00
N VAL A 84 8.15 0.89 -0.40
CA VAL A 84 9.45 1.09 0.24
C VAL A 84 9.94 2.53 0.06
N GLU A 85 9.85 3.07 -1.16
CA GLU A 85 10.24 4.44 -1.46
C GLU A 85 9.43 5.44 -0.63
N GLU A 86 8.10 5.28 -0.61
CA GLU A 86 7.20 6.13 0.16
C GLU A 86 7.49 6.09 1.66
N THR A 87 7.70 4.88 2.20
CA THR A 87 8.01 4.68 3.62
C THR A 87 9.31 5.37 4.01
N ASN A 88 10.34 5.28 3.17
CA ASN A 88 11.63 5.92 3.41
C ASN A 88 11.54 7.44 3.28
N ARG A 89 10.84 7.94 2.26
CA ARG A 89 10.61 9.38 2.07
C ARG A 89 9.87 9.99 3.27
N TYR A 90 8.87 9.30 3.78
CA TYR A 90 8.15 9.74 4.98
C TYR A 90 9.06 9.79 6.21
N ALA A 91 9.92 8.76 6.39
CA ALA A 91 10.89 8.75 7.47
C ALA A 91 11.88 9.92 7.37
N GLU A 92 12.40 10.22 6.18
CA GLU A 92 13.27 11.38 5.95
C GLU A 92 12.58 12.70 6.34
N SER A 93 11.36 12.92 5.84
CA SER A 93 10.56 14.10 6.20
C SER A 93 10.33 14.21 7.71
N PHE A 94 10.12 13.09 8.40
CA PHE A 94 9.97 13.09 9.85
C PHE A 94 11.22 13.53 10.59
N PHE A 95 12.41 13.05 10.19
CA PHE A 95 13.67 13.44 10.82
C PHE A 95 14.03 14.90 10.55
N GLU A 96 13.64 15.45 9.40
CA GLU A 96 13.84 16.86 9.08
C GLU A 96 12.96 17.78 9.94
N ASN A 97 11.74 17.32 10.27
CA ASN A 97 10.73 18.14 10.93
C ASN A 97 10.57 17.89 12.44
N THR A 98 11.30 16.93 13.01
CA THR A 98 11.13 16.50 14.42
C THR A 98 12.43 16.53 15.20
N GLU A 99 12.45 17.24 16.34
CA GLU A 99 13.56 17.15 17.29
C GLU A 99 13.43 15.89 18.15
N LEU A 100 14.38 14.97 17.99
CA LEU A 100 14.38 13.70 18.72
C LEU A 100 15.20 13.79 20.00
N THR A 101 14.66 13.24 21.08
CA THR A 101 15.44 13.01 22.31
C THR A 101 16.43 11.87 22.11
N PRO A 102 17.59 11.85 22.77
CA PRO A 102 18.58 10.76 22.64
C PRO A 102 18.06 9.35 22.99
N ALA A 103 16.95 9.27 23.72
CA ALA A 103 16.28 8.02 24.07
C ALA A 103 15.29 7.55 22.99
N SER A 104 14.97 8.39 22.01
CA SER A 104 14.02 8.08 20.94
C SER A 104 14.47 6.86 20.14
N ARG A 105 13.54 5.94 19.93
CA ARG A 105 13.77 4.75 19.12
C ARG A 105 13.92 5.09 17.64
N ALA A 106 13.31 6.20 17.19
CA ALA A 106 13.45 6.72 15.82
C ALA A 106 14.90 6.98 15.42
N ILE A 107 15.79 7.30 16.38
CA ILE A 107 17.24 7.48 16.10
C ILE A 107 17.88 6.22 15.50
N LYS A 108 17.32 5.03 15.77
CA LYS A 108 17.81 3.75 15.26
C LYS A 108 17.19 3.35 13.92
N TRP A 109 16.35 4.20 13.33
CA TRP A 109 15.73 3.94 12.04
C TRP A 109 16.78 3.64 10.96
N LYS A 110 16.40 2.74 10.06
CA LYS A 110 17.14 2.40 8.85
C LYS A 110 16.15 2.29 7.72
N ASN A 111 16.56 2.73 6.54
CA ASN A 111 15.72 2.64 5.36
C ASN A 111 15.25 1.20 5.14
N ALA A 112 13.94 1.06 4.95
CA ALA A 112 13.32 -0.19 4.60
C ALA A 112 13.80 -0.64 3.22
N ASN A 113 13.84 -1.95 3.03
CA ASN A 113 14.06 -2.57 1.73
C ASN A 113 12.91 -3.53 1.39
N LYS A 114 12.90 -4.00 0.14
CA LYS A 114 11.83 -4.88 -0.38
C LYS A 114 11.70 -6.18 0.39
N GLU A 115 12.80 -6.79 0.83
CA GLU A 115 12.73 -8.03 1.59
C GLU A 115 12.11 -7.83 2.97
N GLU A 116 12.47 -6.74 3.64
CA GLU A 116 11.90 -6.37 4.94
C GLU A 116 10.42 -6.04 4.82
N MET A 117 10.02 -5.31 3.76
CA MET A 117 8.62 -4.99 3.50
C MET A 117 7.80 -6.25 3.18
N LYS A 118 8.34 -7.17 2.37
CA LYS A 118 7.71 -8.47 2.11
C LYS A 118 7.50 -9.28 3.40
N LYS A 119 8.51 -9.34 4.27
CA LYS A 119 8.40 -9.99 5.59
C LYS A 119 7.36 -9.31 6.46
N PHE A 120 7.32 -7.98 6.48
CA PHE A 120 6.33 -7.21 7.23
C PHE A 120 4.89 -7.50 6.78
N ILE A 121 4.61 -7.46 5.46
CA ILE A 121 3.29 -7.79 4.93
C ILE A 121 2.93 -9.27 5.20
N ALA A 122 3.87 -10.20 5.03
CA ALA A 122 3.64 -11.61 5.34
C ALA A 122 3.24 -11.82 6.81
N LEU A 123 3.85 -11.08 7.73
CA LEU A 123 3.49 -11.09 9.15
C LEU A 123 2.10 -10.50 9.42
N LEU A 124 1.72 -9.41 8.74
CA LEU A 124 0.37 -8.84 8.84
C LEU A 124 -0.70 -9.81 8.33
N LEU A 125 -0.45 -10.50 7.22
CA LEU A 125 -1.34 -11.52 6.69
C LEU A 125 -1.45 -12.71 7.65
N LEU A 126 -0.31 -13.19 8.17
CA LEU A 126 -0.29 -14.25 9.18
C LEU A 126 -1.08 -13.84 10.42
N GLN A 127 -0.93 -12.59 10.87
CA GLN A 127 -1.71 -12.04 11.96
C GLN A 127 -3.20 -12.02 11.62
N GLY A 128 -3.61 -11.62 10.42
CA GLY A 128 -5.02 -11.67 10.00
C GLY A 128 -5.61 -13.10 10.01
N VAL A 129 -4.82 -14.09 9.63
CA VAL A 129 -5.22 -15.51 9.67
C VAL A 129 -5.29 -16.03 11.12
N VAL A 130 -4.25 -15.77 11.91
CA VAL A 130 -4.14 -16.24 13.31
C VAL A 130 -5.05 -15.45 14.25
N GLN A 131 -5.42 -14.20 13.93
CA GLN A 131 -6.29 -13.40 14.79
C GLN A 131 -7.72 -13.94 14.87
N ASN A 132 -8.12 -14.80 13.92
CA ASN A 132 -9.34 -15.57 14.04
C ASN A 132 -9.28 -16.68 15.10
N LEU A 133 -8.09 -17.00 15.65
CA LEU A 133 -7.89 -18.00 16.71
C LEU A 133 -7.93 -17.41 18.14
N TRP A 134 -7.63 -16.12 18.35
CA TRP A 134 -7.68 -15.52 19.71
C TRP A 134 -9.11 -15.23 20.17
N LYS A 135 -10.04 -14.98 19.25
CA LYS A 135 -11.47 -14.79 19.57
C LYS A 135 -12.14 -16.07 20.09
N SER A 136 -11.51 -17.24 19.92
CA SER A 136 -12.05 -18.55 20.35
C SER A 136 -11.42 -19.12 21.63
N GLY A 137 -10.53 -18.42 22.34
CA GLY A 137 -9.78 -19.06 23.44
C GLY A 137 -9.33 -18.16 24.57
N LEU A 138 -10.25 -17.75 25.45
CA LEU A 138 -9.90 -17.44 26.84
C LEU A 138 -9.45 -18.74 27.52
N GLY A 139 -8.15 -19.07 27.52
CA GLY A 139 -7.70 -20.18 28.36
C GLY A 139 -6.40 -20.92 28.07
N GLN A 140 -5.51 -20.47 27.18
CA GLN A 140 -4.18 -21.10 27.08
C GLN A 140 -3.12 -20.05 26.77
N LYS A 141 -2.42 -19.60 27.83
CA LYS A 141 -1.38 -18.57 27.77
C LYS A 141 0.01 -19.12 27.41
N ASP A 142 0.11 -20.36 26.95
CA ASP A 142 1.40 -21.07 26.83
C ASP A 142 1.77 -21.54 25.41
N GLN A 143 1.18 -20.95 24.36
CA GLN A 143 1.75 -21.07 23.00
C GLN A 143 2.21 -19.69 22.52
N LEU A 144 3.39 -19.34 23.02
CA LEU A 144 4.15 -18.16 22.61
C LEU A 144 4.65 -18.37 21.16
N TYR A 145 3.80 -18.09 20.18
CA TYR A 145 4.26 -17.70 18.84
C TYR A 145 5.17 -16.47 18.97
N PRO A 146 6.04 -16.16 18.00
CA PRO A 146 7.04 -15.10 18.10
C PRO A 146 6.40 -13.70 18.02
N LEU A 147 5.54 -13.41 19.01
CA LEU A 147 5.05 -12.10 19.37
C LEU A 147 6.23 -11.16 19.60
N HIS A 148 7.35 -11.65 20.10
CA HIS A 148 8.56 -10.84 20.24
C HIS A 148 9.15 -10.37 18.89
N PHE A 149 8.96 -11.13 17.79
CA PHE A 149 9.43 -10.71 16.46
C PHE A 149 8.44 -9.75 15.79
N LEU A 150 7.14 -10.01 15.98
CA LEU A 150 6.06 -9.12 15.54
C LEU A 150 6.08 -7.79 16.28
N GLU A 151 6.29 -7.83 17.60
CA GLU A 151 6.45 -6.67 18.46
C GLU A 151 7.70 -5.92 18.04
N GLN A 152 8.85 -6.56 17.81
CA GLN A 152 10.04 -5.86 17.28
C GLN A 152 9.84 -5.21 15.90
N LEU A 153 9.10 -5.82 14.98
CA LEU A 153 8.84 -5.26 13.65
C LEU A 153 7.74 -4.19 13.67
N TRP A 154 6.72 -4.37 14.48
CA TRP A 154 5.68 -3.37 14.77
C TRP A 154 6.27 -2.17 15.51
N GLU A 155 7.13 -2.41 16.48
CA GLU A 155 7.94 -1.42 17.16
C GLU A 155 8.82 -0.69 16.15
N ARG A 156 9.47 -1.39 15.21
CA ARG A 156 10.35 -0.78 14.19
C ARG A 156 9.60 0.00 13.12
N CYS A 157 8.36 -0.34 12.78
CA CYS A 157 7.61 0.25 11.66
C CYS A 157 6.42 1.13 12.05
N ALA A 158 5.81 0.96 13.22
CA ALA A 158 4.47 1.47 13.50
C ALA A 158 4.33 2.33 14.77
N MET A 159 5.19 2.21 15.79
CA MET A 159 5.12 3.09 16.96
C MET A 159 6.50 3.38 17.54
N ASP A 160 7.16 4.37 16.95
CA ASP A 160 7.77 5.52 17.64
C ASP A 160 8.09 6.60 16.60
N PHE A 161 7.02 7.03 15.92
CA PHE A 161 6.81 8.45 15.63
C PHE A 161 6.34 9.13 16.92
#